data_AF-A0AAE0I7E2-F1
#
_entry.id   AF-A0AAE0I7E2-F1
#
_cell.length_a   1.000
_cell.length_b   1.000
_cell.length_c   1.000
_cell.angle_alpha   90.00
_cell.angle_beta   90.00
_cell.angle_gamma   90.00
#
_symmetry.space_group_name_H-M   'P 1'
#
loop_
_entity.id
_entity.type
_entity.pdbx_description
1 polymer ?
#
loop_
_entity_poly.entity_id
_entity_poly.type
_entity_poly.pdbx_seq_one_letter_code
_entity_poly.pdbx_strand_id
1 'polypeptide(L)'
;MRLTTLALSASAAAGLSLNITAIGAAKGESTVECWQFGPFASSTTPGTIGALNLFMGDMANATYTVLPPRFDGGWHVAPARHTGLIHITLPNGTDEAWIHGGKHGLIIAADTREVSAHGHRTQYPGNAATIALQVPLRDDAAFRVYGK
;
A
#
# COMPACT_ATOMS: atom_id res chain seq x y z
N MET A 1 -21.54 -54.09 -9.49
CA MET A 1 -21.61 -53.05 -8.45
C MET A 1 -20.73 -51.89 -8.90
N ARG A 2 -21.30 -50.81 -9.47
CA ARG A 2 -20.53 -49.62 -9.89
C ARG A 2 -20.43 -48.67 -8.70
N LEU A 3 -19.23 -48.40 -8.22
CA LEU A 3 -18.97 -47.35 -7.24
C LEU A 3 -18.89 -46.01 -7.98
N THR A 4 -19.84 -45.12 -7.70
CA THR A 4 -19.83 -43.74 -8.15
C THR A 4 -19.08 -42.91 -7.11
N THR A 5 -17.88 -42.45 -7.43
CA THR A 5 -17.10 -41.57 -6.56
C THR A 5 -17.68 -40.17 -6.63
N LEU A 6 -18.22 -39.65 -5.52
CA LEU A 6 -18.57 -38.23 -5.41
C LEU A 6 -17.26 -37.43 -5.30
N ALA A 7 -16.99 -36.55 -6.27
CA ALA A 7 -15.95 -35.54 -6.13
C ALA A 7 -16.48 -34.44 -5.19
N LEU A 8 -15.88 -34.32 -4.00
CA LEU A 8 -16.03 -33.11 -3.19
C LEU A 8 -15.25 -31.99 -3.89
N SER A 9 -15.95 -31.03 -4.47
CA SER A 9 -15.38 -29.75 -4.85
C SER A 9 -14.97 -29.02 -3.57
N ALA A 10 -13.67 -29.00 -3.28
CA ALA A 10 -13.12 -28.10 -2.27
C ALA A 10 -13.38 -26.67 -2.74
N SER A 11 -14.30 -25.98 -2.07
CA SER A 11 -14.45 -24.54 -2.25
C SER A 11 -13.13 -23.91 -1.80
N ALA A 12 -12.40 -23.26 -2.72
CA ALA A 12 -11.27 -22.44 -2.32
C ALA A 12 -11.82 -21.40 -1.34
N ALA A 13 -11.48 -21.52 -0.06
CA ALA A 13 -11.76 -20.47 0.91
C ALA A 13 -10.95 -19.26 0.43
N ALA A 14 -11.62 -18.29 -0.18
CA ALA A 14 -11.00 -17.01 -0.52
C ALA A 14 -10.55 -16.40 0.81
N GLY A 15 -9.26 -16.53 1.12
CA GLY A 15 -8.69 -15.99 2.35
C GLY A 15 -8.87 -14.48 2.37
N LEU A 16 -9.15 -13.92 3.55
CA LEU A 16 -9.31 -12.48 3.72
C LEU A 16 -8.08 -11.77 3.12
N SER A 17 -8.30 -10.65 2.43
CA SER A 17 -7.26 -9.84 1.82
C SER A 17 -7.39 -8.38 2.26
N LEU A 18 -6.28 -7.66 2.23
CA LEU A 18 -6.18 -6.23 2.51
C LEU A 18 -6.28 -5.45 1.19
N ASN A 19 -7.24 -4.54 1.08
CA ASN A 19 -7.25 -3.55 0.02
C ASN A 19 -6.58 -2.27 0.50
N ILE A 20 -5.70 -1.71 -0.32
CA ILE A 20 -4.95 -0.48 0.00
C ILE A 20 -4.98 0.49 -1.17
N THR A 21 -4.91 1.78 -0.86
CA THR A 21 -4.56 2.79 -1.86
C THR A 21 -3.07 2.69 -2.18
N ALA A 22 -2.78 2.56 -3.46
CA ALA A 22 -1.42 2.51 -3.98
C ALA A 22 -1.18 3.65 -4.97
N ILE A 23 0.02 4.19 -4.97
CA ILE A 23 0.54 5.07 -6.01
C ILE A 23 1.42 4.19 -6.90
N GLY A 24 0.89 3.80 -8.05
CA GLY A 24 1.57 2.94 -9.03
C GLY A 24 2.16 3.76 -10.18
N ALA A 25 2.59 3.07 -11.23
CA ALA A 25 2.97 3.74 -12.46
C ALA A 25 2.54 2.94 -13.69
N ALA A 26 2.01 3.64 -14.69
CA ALA A 26 1.64 3.08 -15.98
C ALA A 26 2.03 4.05 -17.09
N LYS A 27 2.62 3.51 -18.17
CA LYS A 27 3.03 4.29 -19.35
C LYS A 27 3.99 5.45 -19.03
N GLY A 28 4.84 5.29 -18.01
CA GLY A 28 5.80 6.31 -17.60
C GLY A 28 5.23 7.41 -16.71
N GLU A 29 3.98 7.31 -16.26
CA GLU A 29 3.33 8.28 -15.38
C GLU A 29 2.77 7.60 -14.13
N SER A 30 2.69 8.34 -13.02
CA SER A 30 2.12 7.84 -11.78
C SER A 30 0.61 7.64 -11.89
N THR A 31 0.09 6.67 -11.13
CA THR A 31 -1.33 6.30 -11.10
C THR A 31 -1.80 6.20 -9.65
N VAL A 32 -3.09 6.43 -9.42
CA VAL A 32 -3.76 6.09 -8.16
C VAL A 32 -4.50 4.77 -8.37
N GLU A 33 -4.17 3.76 -7.58
CA GLU A 33 -4.61 2.38 -7.77
C GLU A 33 -5.17 1.79 -6.47
N CYS A 34 -5.94 0.71 -6.60
CA CYS A 34 -6.39 -0.12 -5.48
C CYS A 34 -5.69 -1.48 -5.57
N TRP A 35 -4.75 -1.74 -4.67
CA TRP A 35 -4.03 -3.01 -4.63
C TRP A 35 -4.62 -3.92 -3.56
N GLN A 36 -4.62 -5.22 -3.82
CA GLN A 36 -5.06 -6.24 -2.89
C GLN A 36 -3.88 -7.12 -2.45
N PHE A 37 -3.73 -7.35 -1.15
CA PHE A 37 -2.69 -8.19 -0.56
C PHE A 37 -3.32 -9.30 0.25
N GLY A 38 -2.79 -10.51 0.10
CA GLY A 38 -3.30 -11.63 0.85
C GLY A 38 -2.85 -12.97 0.28
N PRO A 39 -3.38 -14.07 0.84
CA PRO A 39 -4.33 -14.06 1.97
C PRO A 39 -3.64 -13.76 3.32
N PHE A 40 -4.40 -13.27 4.29
CA PHE A 40 -3.95 -13.24 5.69
C PHE A 40 -3.69 -14.67 6.22
N ALA A 41 -2.69 -14.81 7.07
CA ALA A 41 -2.40 -16.02 7.83
C ALA A 41 -2.68 -15.81 9.33
N SER A 42 -2.97 -16.89 10.06
CA SER A 42 -3.07 -16.82 11.51
C SER A 42 -1.67 -16.69 12.12
N SER A 43 -1.47 -15.69 12.98
CA SER A 43 -0.19 -15.49 13.66
C SER A 43 0.04 -16.56 14.72
N THR A 44 1.28 -17.04 14.79
CA THR A 44 1.79 -17.91 15.87
C THR A 44 2.76 -17.17 16.80
N THR A 45 2.99 -15.88 16.56
CA THR A 45 3.92 -15.05 17.33
C THR A 45 3.31 -14.70 18.69
N PRO A 46 4.04 -14.92 19.81
CA PRO A 46 3.59 -14.49 21.14
C PRO A 46 3.15 -13.01 21.13
N GLY A 47 2.00 -12.72 21.74
CA GLY A 47 1.38 -11.39 21.75
C GLY A 47 0.36 -11.14 20.63
N THR A 48 0.35 -11.94 19.56
CA THR A 48 -0.64 -11.85 18.47
C THR A 48 -1.22 -13.19 18.05
N ILE A 49 -1.04 -14.26 18.84
CA ILE A 49 -1.50 -15.62 18.51
C ILE A 49 -2.99 -15.62 18.11
N GLY A 50 -3.30 -16.21 16.95
CA GLY A 50 -4.66 -16.30 16.41
C GLY A 50 -5.14 -15.06 15.64
N ALA A 51 -4.41 -13.95 15.69
CA ALA A 51 -4.73 -12.76 14.91
C ALA A 51 -4.37 -12.94 13.43
N LEU A 52 -5.04 -12.17 12.56
CA LEU A 52 -4.71 -12.11 11.14
C LEU A 52 -3.40 -11.33 10.93
N ASN A 53 -2.47 -11.95 10.24
CA ASN A 53 -1.15 -11.41 9.93
C ASN A 53 -0.87 -11.47 8.43
N LEU A 54 -0.27 -10.43 7.91
CA LEU A 54 0.14 -10.33 6.52
C LEU A 54 1.60 -9.93 6.48
N PHE A 55 2.43 -10.75 5.84
CA PHE A 55 3.81 -10.39 5.60
C PHE A 55 3.88 -9.38 4.46
N MET A 56 4.37 -8.18 4.78
CA MET A 56 4.49 -7.07 3.84
C MET A 56 5.89 -6.99 3.20
N GLY A 57 6.68 -8.08 3.20
CA GLY A 57 8.02 -8.10 2.60
C GLY A 57 9.14 -7.55 3.49
N ASP A 58 10.36 -7.61 2.97
CA ASP A 58 11.57 -7.13 3.65
C ASP A 58 11.67 -5.61 3.61
N MET A 59 11.89 -5.02 4.79
CA MET A 59 11.92 -3.58 5.00
C MET A 59 13.35 -3.05 5.18
N ALA A 60 13.59 -1.82 4.74
CA ALA A 60 14.79 -1.04 5.05
C ALA A 60 14.58 -0.21 6.34
N ASN A 61 15.45 0.77 6.57
CA ASN A 61 15.34 1.66 7.73
C ASN A 61 14.07 2.50 7.66
N ALA A 62 13.31 2.53 8.76
CA ALA A 62 12.13 3.36 8.87
C ALA A 62 12.49 4.79 9.30
N THR A 63 11.71 5.77 8.83
CA THR A 63 11.79 7.17 9.28
C THR A 63 10.49 7.60 9.93
N TYR A 64 10.62 8.29 11.06
CA TYR A 64 9.52 8.95 11.76
C TYR A 64 9.60 10.44 11.48
N THR A 65 8.66 10.96 10.72
CA THR A 65 8.67 12.34 10.24
C THR A 65 7.49 13.09 10.82
N VAL A 66 7.77 14.22 11.48
CA VAL A 66 6.74 15.18 11.92
C VAL A 66 6.66 16.28 10.87
N LEU A 67 5.57 16.28 10.11
CA LEU A 67 5.31 17.25 9.06
C LEU A 67 4.51 18.42 9.64
N PRO A 68 4.94 19.68 9.42
CA PRO A 68 4.20 20.84 9.89
C PRO A 68 2.75 20.88 9.37
N PRO A 69 1.86 21.63 10.03
CA PRO A 69 0.55 21.96 9.47
C PRO A 69 0.67 22.55 8.06
N ARG A 70 -0.27 22.19 7.18
CA ARG A 70 -0.36 22.68 5.79
C ARG A 70 0.94 22.47 4.98
N PHE A 71 1.68 21.40 5.26
CA PHE A 71 2.92 21.10 4.55
C PHE A 71 2.66 20.60 3.12
N ASP A 72 3.48 21.05 2.17
CA ASP A 72 3.45 20.61 0.78
C ASP A 72 4.78 19.93 0.44
N GLY A 73 4.72 18.62 0.16
CA GLY A 73 5.88 17.84 -0.22
C GLY A 73 6.33 18.08 -1.67
N GLY A 74 5.60 18.89 -2.43
CA GLY A 74 5.88 19.16 -3.84
C GLY A 74 5.71 17.93 -4.72
N TRP A 75 6.13 18.07 -5.98
CA TRP A 75 6.18 16.97 -6.95
C TRP A 75 7.39 16.06 -6.68
N HIS A 76 7.15 14.77 -6.55
CA HIS A 76 8.18 13.77 -6.36
C HIS A 76 7.71 12.39 -6.79
N VAL A 77 8.65 11.57 -7.25
CA VAL A 77 8.51 10.11 -7.28
C VAL A 77 8.71 9.58 -5.87
N ALA A 78 8.10 8.43 -5.54
CA ALA A 78 8.20 7.87 -4.20
C ALA A 78 9.67 7.61 -3.81
N PRO A 79 10.22 8.28 -2.77
CA PRO A 79 11.51 7.90 -2.20
C PRO A 79 11.39 6.64 -1.31
N ALA A 80 10.18 6.39 -0.78
CA ALA A 80 9.77 5.26 0.06
C ALA A 80 8.23 5.24 0.22
N ARG A 81 7.67 4.22 0.89
CA ARG A 81 6.22 4.08 1.18
C ARG A 81 5.81 4.94 2.37
N HIS A 82 4.57 5.42 2.39
CA HIS A 82 4.09 6.44 3.34
C HIS A 82 2.92 5.95 4.20
N THR A 83 2.77 6.55 5.39
CA THR A 83 1.53 6.49 6.19
C THR A 83 1.20 7.91 6.69
N GLY A 84 -0.09 8.30 6.74
CA GLY A 84 -0.49 9.63 7.24
C GLY A 84 -1.80 10.20 6.66
N LEU A 85 -2.24 11.39 7.14
CA LEU A 85 -3.29 12.18 6.47
C LEU A 85 -2.68 12.89 5.25
N ILE A 86 -3.05 12.47 4.06
CA ILE A 86 -2.38 12.85 2.81
C ILE A 86 -3.42 13.16 1.73
N HIS A 87 -3.19 14.24 0.98
CA HIS A 87 -3.86 14.48 -0.29
C HIS A 87 -2.85 14.27 -1.43
N ILE A 88 -3.16 13.34 -2.33
CA ILE A 88 -2.32 12.95 -3.46
C ILE A 88 -2.97 13.45 -4.74
N THR A 89 -2.19 14.11 -5.61
CA THR A 89 -2.61 14.51 -6.96
C THR A 89 -1.59 14.08 -8.01
N LEU A 90 -2.05 13.88 -9.24
CA LEU A 90 -1.23 13.49 -10.39
C LEU A 90 -0.96 14.68 -11.32
N PRO A 91 0.22 14.74 -11.99
CA PRO A 91 0.62 15.91 -12.77
C PRO A 91 -0.20 16.10 -14.05
N ASN A 92 -0.69 15.01 -14.64
CA ASN A 92 -1.37 15.00 -15.94
C ASN A 92 -2.77 14.34 -15.87
N GLY A 93 -3.38 14.32 -14.69
CA GLY A 93 -4.67 13.66 -14.47
C GLY A 93 -5.54 14.39 -13.44
N THR A 94 -6.82 14.02 -13.41
CA THR A 94 -7.78 14.53 -12.41
C THR A 94 -7.93 13.60 -11.22
N ASP A 95 -7.29 12.42 -11.27
CA ASP A 95 -7.37 11.45 -10.18
C ASP A 95 -6.64 11.98 -8.95
N GLU A 96 -7.28 11.81 -7.80
CA GLU A 96 -6.75 12.20 -6.50
C GLU A 96 -7.11 11.18 -5.42
N ALA A 97 -6.31 11.14 -4.35
CA ALA A 97 -6.60 10.33 -3.19
C ALA A 97 -6.50 11.15 -1.91
N TRP A 98 -7.54 11.03 -1.08
CA TRP A 98 -7.58 11.54 0.28
C TRP A 98 -7.40 10.39 1.26
N ILE A 99 -6.25 10.36 1.90
CA ILE A 99 -5.90 9.35 2.90
C ILE A 99 -6.10 10.00 4.25
N HIS A 100 -6.94 9.42 5.10
CA HIS A 100 -7.08 9.84 6.48
C HIS A 100 -6.21 8.97 7.37
N GLY A 101 -5.52 9.59 8.33
CA GLY A 101 -4.74 8.86 9.34
C GLY A 101 -5.58 7.85 10.14
N GLY A 102 -4.92 7.00 10.93
CA GLY A 102 -5.57 5.92 11.68
C GLY A 102 -5.71 4.65 10.84
N LYS A 103 -6.85 3.94 10.95
CA LYS A 103 -7.02 2.60 10.35
C LYS A 103 -6.94 2.56 8.81
N HIS A 104 -7.10 3.71 8.15
CA HIS A 104 -7.00 3.87 6.70
C HIS A 104 -5.76 4.64 6.27
N GLY A 105 -4.84 4.92 7.20
CA GLY A 105 -3.68 5.77 6.95
C GLY A 105 -2.51 5.04 6.27
N LEU A 106 -2.64 3.74 6.02
CA LEU A 106 -1.61 2.94 5.36
C LEU A 106 -1.76 3.06 3.84
N ILE A 107 -0.71 3.50 3.16
CA ILE A 107 -0.63 3.51 1.70
C ILE A 107 0.66 2.88 1.19
N ILE A 108 0.65 2.54 -0.09
CA ILE A 108 1.84 2.09 -0.81
C ILE A 108 2.18 3.13 -1.86
N ALA A 109 3.42 3.61 -1.88
CA ALA A 109 3.93 4.42 -2.97
C ALA A 109 5.02 3.62 -3.69
N ALA A 110 4.78 3.32 -4.97
CA ALA A 110 5.59 2.45 -5.82
C ALA A 110 5.92 3.08 -7.18
N ASP A 111 5.54 4.35 -7.38
CA ASP A 111 5.86 5.16 -8.55
C ASP A 111 7.29 5.70 -8.47
N THR A 112 8.25 4.79 -8.58
CA THR A 112 9.67 5.12 -8.47
C THR A 112 10.18 5.84 -9.71
N ARG A 113 11.38 6.41 -9.63
CA ARG A 113 12.01 7.16 -10.74
C ARG A 113 12.19 6.32 -12.00
N GLU A 114 12.30 5.00 -11.86
CA GLU A 114 12.51 4.06 -12.96
C GLU A 114 11.23 3.83 -13.78
N VAL A 115 10.05 4.09 -13.20
CA VAL A 115 8.75 3.77 -13.81
C VAL A 115 7.82 4.97 -13.97
N SER A 116 8.07 6.08 -13.28
CA SER A 116 7.33 7.34 -13.40
C SER A 116 8.28 8.53 -13.65
N ALA A 117 8.00 9.30 -14.70
CA ALA A 117 8.79 10.46 -15.08
C ALA A 117 8.59 11.65 -14.13
N HIS A 118 7.35 11.88 -13.71
CA HIS A 118 6.96 13.07 -12.95
C HIS A 118 6.59 12.78 -11.50
N GLY A 119 6.18 11.56 -11.18
CA GLY A 119 5.74 11.20 -9.83
C GLY A 119 4.32 11.70 -9.50
N HIS A 120 4.11 11.97 -8.22
CA HIS A 120 2.88 12.53 -7.67
C HIS A 120 3.19 13.75 -6.81
N ARG A 121 2.15 14.49 -6.40
CA ARG A 121 2.26 15.54 -5.38
C ARG A 121 1.57 15.09 -4.11
N THR A 122 2.25 15.28 -3.00
CA THR A 122 1.77 14.93 -1.65
C THR A 122 1.58 16.19 -0.83
N GLN A 123 0.35 16.43 -0.37
CA GLN A 123 0.01 17.56 0.47
C GLN A 123 -0.54 17.07 1.81
N TYR A 124 -0.25 17.82 2.88
CA TYR A 124 -0.71 17.56 4.24
C TYR A 124 -1.57 18.74 4.69
N PRO A 125 -2.86 18.78 4.29
CA PRO A 125 -3.68 19.99 4.37
C PRO A 125 -4.19 20.30 5.79
N GLY A 126 -3.94 19.42 6.75
CA GLY A 126 -4.39 19.57 8.12
C GLY A 126 -3.83 20.82 8.82
N ASN A 127 -4.61 21.36 9.75
CA ASN A 127 -4.17 22.46 10.63
C ASN A 127 -3.30 21.98 11.81
N ALA A 128 -3.21 20.67 12.02
CA ALA A 128 -2.31 20.05 12.98
C ALA A 128 -1.14 19.39 12.22
N ALA A 129 -0.04 19.13 12.94
CA ALA A 129 1.07 18.37 12.39
C ALA A 129 0.63 16.95 12.00
N THR A 130 1.14 16.45 10.89
CA THR A 130 0.96 15.05 10.49
C THR A 130 2.19 14.25 10.88
N ILE A 131 2.00 13.13 11.54
CA ILE A 131 3.07 12.15 11.78
C ILE A 131 3.02 11.13 10.65
N ALA A 132 4.16 10.95 9.97
CA ALA A 132 4.33 9.92 8.97
C ALA A 132 5.40 8.93 9.41
N LEU A 133 5.04 7.64 9.43
CA LEU A 133 6.00 6.56 9.47
C LEU A 133 6.21 6.06 8.05
N GLN A 134 7.42 6.21 7.53
CA GLN A 134 7.79 5.75 6.21
C GLN A 134 8.71 4.54 6.36
N VAL A 135 8.35 3.44 5.71
CA VAL A 135 9.11 2.19 5.75
C VAL A 135 9.37 1.77 4.30
N PRO A 136 10.58 2.03 3.78
CA PRO A 136 10.94 1.55 2.45
C PRO A 136 11.05 0.03 2.44
N LEU A 137 10.70 -0.59 1.33
CA LEU A 137 11.01 -2.00 1.10
C LEU A 137 12.41 -2.12 0.51
N ARG A 138 13.05 -3.26 0.78
CA ARG A 138 14.33 -3.60 0.14
C ARG A 138 14.17 -4.06 -1.31
N ASP A 139 13.04 -4.69 -1.62
CA ASP A 139 12.73 -5.22 -2.95
C ASP A 139 11.22 -5.07 -3.24
N ASP A 140 10.87 -4.87 -4.51
CA ASP A 140 9.49 -4.87 -5.01
C ASP A 140 8.99 -6.28 -5.35
N ALA A 141 9.86 -7.31 -5.34
CA ALA A 141 9.55 -8.68 -5.76
C ALA A 141 8.37 -9.32 -5.00
N ALA A 142 8.20 -9.02 -3.71
CA ALA A 142 7.06 -9.52 -2.93
C ALA A 142 5.68 -8.99 -3.43
N PHE A 143 5.69 -8.02 -4.35
CA PHE A 143 4.52 -7.27 -4.80
C PHE A 143 4.21 -7.40 -6.28
N ARG A 144 5.08 -8.04 -7.06
CA ARG A 144 4.92 -8.20 -8.52
C ARG A 144 3.76 -9.12 -8.94
N VAL A 145 3.07 -9.76 -8.00
CA VAL A 145 2.16 -10.88 -8.28
C VAL A 145 0.67 -10.48 -8.36
N TYR A 146 0.26 -9.28 -7.94
CA TYR A 146 -1.18 -8.97 -7.79
C TYR A 146 -1.68 -7.66 -8.44
N GLY A 147 -0.86 -7.00 -9.26
CA GLY A 147 -1.17 -5.68 -9.85
C GLY A 147 -1.11 -5.58 -11.38
N LYS A 148 -1.15 -6.70 -12.11
CA LYS A 148 -1.37 -6.69 -13.57
C LYS A 148 -2.41 -7.72 -13.97
#